data_AF-A0A538JJ40-F1
#
_entry.id   AF-A0A538JJ40-F1
#
_cell.length_a   1.000
_cell.length_b   1.000
_cell.length_c   1.000
_cell.angle_alpha   90.00
_cell.angle_beta   90.00
_cell.angle_gamma   90.00
#
_symmetry.space_group_name_H-M   'P 1'
#
loop_
_entity.id
_entity.type
_entity.pdbx_description
1 polymer ?
#
loop_
_entity_poly.entity_id
_entity_poly.type
_entity_poly.pdbx_seq_one_letter_code
_entity_poly.pdbx_strand_id
1 'polypeptide(L)'
;MYDALRSRYTFPCPTRGESSVALSAFRLVERLPGAAHPAVFRVRFACPCGGEHDALVGHDDLDWAPLGLEAGTFLNLMTSRVEPVAAELGDLAASRIGAGEWPWSFFCYPEERPRPVFPSFFALLAPGGGSLGLAVRCPGCHNLSVNLVSHSHVDVPFHNDAEVGVVGHVFADDALRTLEEFRAELYSAHFDVRRLSLE
;
A
#
# COMPACT_ATOMS: atom_id res chain seq x y z
N MET A 1 9.19 -5.87 -10.01
CA MET A 1 8.68 -7.25 -9.85
C MET A 1 8.41 -7.50 -8.38
N TYR A 2 7.25 -8.05 -8.04
CA TYR A 2 6.84 -8.31 -6.67
C TYR A 2 7.19 -9.73 -6.19
N ASP A 3 7.68 -9.86 -4.97
CA ASP A 3 7.98 -11.09 -4.24
C ASP A 3 6.87 -11.33 -3.20
N ALA A 4 5.94 -12.24 -3.52
CA ALA A 4 4.77 -12.54 -2.70
C ALA A 4 5.10 -13.15 -1.34
N LEU A 5 6.24 -13.84 -1.19
CA LEU A 5 6.63 -14.42 0.10
C LEU A 5 7.08 -13.36 1.09
N ARG A 6 7.92 -12.46 0.60
CA ARG A 6 8.49 -11.42 1.44
C ARG A 6 7.57 -10.21 1.54
N SER A 7 6.51 -10.20 0.72
CA SER A 7 5.63 -9.05 0.50
C SER A 7 6.44 -7.79 0.14
N ARG A 8 7.30 -7.94 -0.88
CA ARG A 8 8.25 -6.88 -1.27
C ARG A 8 8.29 -6.65 -2.77
N TYR A 9 8.50 -5.41 -3.16
CA TYR A 9 8.75 -4.97 -4.52
C TYR A 9 10.25 -4.85 -4.78
N THR A 10 10.72 -5.46 -5.84
CA THR A 10 12.08 -5.26 -6.35
C THR A 10 12.07 -4.13 -7.38
N PHE A 11 12.81 -3.08 -7.06
CA PHE A 11 13.00 -1.89 -7.90
C PHE A 11 14.47 -1.60 -8.15
N PRO A 12 14.81 -0.97 -9.29
CA PRO A 12 16.18 -0.56 -9.58
C PRO A 12 16.65 0.51 -8.60
N CYS A 13 17.89 0.38 -8.13
CA CYS A 13 18.55 1.36 -7.28
C CYS A 13 19.89 1.77 -7.94
N PRO A 14 20.14 3.07 -8.18
CA PRO A 14 21.38 3.52 -8.83
C PRO A 14 22.65 3.18 -8.04
N THR A 15 22.55 3.04 -6.71
CA THR A 15 23.71 2.74 -5.85
C THR A 15 23.95 1.24 -5.67
N ARG A 16 22.90 0.42 -5.62
CA ARG A 16 22.98 -1.01 -5.30
C ARG A 16 22.59 -1.95 -6.45
N GLY A 17 22.24 -1.39 -7.61
CA GLY A 17 21.67 -2.12 -8.74
C GLY A 17 20.17 -2.37 -8.53
N GLU A 18 19.83 -3.16 -7.52
CA GLU A 18 18.44 -3.48 -7.16
C GLU A 18 18.20 -3.32 -5.65
N SER A 19 16.96 -3.02 -5.29
CA SER A 19 16.52 -2.95 -3.90
C SER A 19 15.14 -3.55 -3.73
N SER A 20 14.97 -4.32 -2.66
CA SER A 20 13.70 -4.94 -2.28
C SER A 20 13.05 -4.13 -1.14
N VAL A 21 11.86 -3.59 -1.39
CA VAL A 21 11.16 -2.68 -0.47
C VAL A 21 9.72 -3.13 -0.24
N ALA A 22 9.19 -2.92 0.96
CA ALA A 22 7.79 -3.23 1.26
C ALA A 22 6.88 -2.10 0.75
N LEU A 23 5.56 -2.33 0.73
CA LEU A 23 4.60 -1.34 0.25
C LEU A 23 4.60 -0.09 1.16
N SER A 24 4.79 -0.28 2.46
CA SER A 24 4.96 0.77 3.48
C SER A 24 6.18 1.68 3.26
N ALA A 25 7.17 1.23 2.46
CA ALA A 25 8.32 2.05 2.08
C ALA A 25 8.01 3.01 0.92
N PHE A 26 6.82 2.91 0.30
CA PHE A 26 6.42 3.85 -0.73
C PHE A 26 6.17 5.21 -0.08
N ARG A 27 6.24 6.27 -0.88
CA ARG A 27 6.04 7.66 -0.44
C ARG A 27 5.00 8.35 -1.30
N LEU A 28 5.06 8.12 -2.60
CA LEU A 28 4.10 8.65 -3.55
C LEU A 28 3.77 7.57 -4.58
N VAL A 29 2.49 7.45 -4.93
CA VAL A 29 2.03 6.58 -6.01
C VAL A 29 1.20 7.45 -6.95
N GLU A 30 1.60 7.50 -8.21
CA GLU A 30 0.97 8.33 -9.21
C GLU A 30 0.76 7.55 -10.50
N ARG A 31 -0.47 7.59 -11.02
CA ARG A 31 -0.78 7.01 -12.32
C ARG A 31 -0.24 7.90 -13.43
N LEU A 32 0.59 7.34 -14.31
CA LEU A 32 1.09 8.08 -15.46
C LEU A 32 -0.01 8.28 -16.52
N PRO A 33 -0.04 9.45 -17.20
CA PRO A 33 -0.96 9.68 -18.30
C PRO A 33 -0.60 8.74 -19.47
N GLY A 34 -1.59 8.04 -20.04
CA GLY A 34 -1.36 7.08 -21.11
C GLY A 34 -2.52 6.13 -21.36
N ALA A 35 -2.22 4.95 -21.92
CA ALA A 35 -3.21 3.91 -22.19
C ALA A 35 -3.95 3.54 -20.90
N ALA A 36 -5.28 3.42 -20.99
CA ALA A 36 -6.09 2.99 -19.87
C ALA A 36 -5.65 1.59 -19.37
N HIS A 37 -5.20 0.73 -20.30
CA HIS A 37 -4.65 -0.60 -20.02
C HIS A 37 -3.50 -0.95 -20.99
N PRO A 38 -2.35 -1.45 -20.49
CA PRO A 38 -2.01 -1.57 -19.07
C PRO A 38 -1.66 -0.22 -18.44
N ALA A 39 -2.26 0.09 -17.28
CA ALA A 39 -1.95 1.29 -16.53
C ALA A 39 -0.56 1.15 -15.89
N VAL A 40 0.25 2.20 -16.00
CA VAL A 40 1.59 2.27 -15.40
C VAL A 40 1.59 3.33 -14.31
N PHE A 41 2.17 3.00 -13.16
CA PHE A 41 2.31 3.87 -12.01
C PHE A 41 3.77 4.24 -11.80
N ARG A 42 4.00 5.52 -11.50
CA ARG A 42 5.26 6.01 -10.93
C ARG A 42 5.16 5.92 -9.42
N VAL A 43 6.06 5.16 -8.82
CA VAL A 43 6.19 5.01 -7.38
C VAL A 43 7.49 5.67 -6.94
N ARG A 44 7.37 6.64 -6.02
CA ARG A 44 8.53 7.14 -5.27
C ARG A 44 8.65 6.33 -3.98
N PHE A 45 9.79 5.70 -3.75
CA PHE A 45 10.01 4.84 -2.60
C PHE A 45 11.26 5.23 -1.81
N ALA A 46 11.22 4.99 -0.50
CA ALA A 46 12.38 5.10 0.37
C ALA A 46 13.28 3.86 0.18
N CYS A 47 14.42 4.06 -0.46
CA CYS A 47 15.36 2.98 -0.72
C CYS A 47 16.25 2.72 0.52
N PRO A 48 16.59 1.45 0.82
CA PRO A 48 17.54 1.10 1.87
C PRO A 48 18.97 1.65 1.68
N CYS A 49 19.27 2.30 0.55
CA CYS A 49 20.51 3.06 0.35
C CYS A 49 20.52 4.41 1.11
N GLY A 50 19.37 4.86 1.63
CA GLY A 50 19.20 6.15 2.31
C GLY A 50 18.64 7.26 1.41
N GLY A 51 18.44 7.00 0.11
CA GLY A 51 17.80 7.93 -0.83
C GLY A 51 16.35 7.57 -1.14
N GLU A 52 15.61 8.52 -1.70
CA GLU A 52 14.33 8.27 -2.35
C GLU A 52 14.52 8.14 -3.86
N HIS A 53 13.89 7.14 -4.46
CA HIS A 53 14.03 6.83 -5.89
C HIS A 53 12.66 6.63 -6.53
N ASP A 54 12.59 6.88 -7.82
CA ASP A 54 11.40 6.62 -8.63
C ASP A 54 11.53 5.27 -9.32
N ALA A 55 10.44 4.50 -9.32
CA ALA A 55 10.30 3.27 -10.08
C ALA A 55 8.98 3.27 -10.84
N LEU A 56 8.94 2.48 -11.92
CA LEU A 56 7.73 2.21 -12.67
C LEU A 56 7.21 0.82 -12.29
N VAL A 57 5.90 0.74 -12.06
CA VAL A 57 5.21 -0.52 -11.76
C VAL A 57 3.93 -0.61 -12.57
N GLY A 58 3.66 -1.78 -13.14
CA GLY A 58 2.41 -2.06 -13.84
C GLY A 58 1.26 -2.31 -12.86
N HIS A 59 0.02 -2.13 -13.32
CA HIS A 59 -1.17 -2.50 -12.56
C HIS A 59 -1.14 -3.95 -12.04
N ASP A 60 -0.68 -4.89 -12.86
CA ASP A 60 -0.62 -6.30 -12.50
C ASP A 60 0.34 -6.55 -11.34
N ASP A 61 1.54 -5.96 -11.40
CA ASP A 61 2.54 -6.02 -10.31
C ASP A 61 2.07 -5.30 -9.03
N LEU A 62 1.31 -4.20 -9.16
CA LEU A 62 0.94 -3.34 -8.04
C LEU A 62 -0.30 -3.84 -7.29
N ASP A 63 -1.33 -4.26 -8.01
CA ASP A 63 -2.65 -4.58 -7.44
C ASP A 63 -2.90 -6.08 -7.33
N TRP A 64 -2.43 -6.87 -8.30
CA TRP A 64 -2.77 -8.30 -8.42
C TRP A 64 -1.68 -9.23 -7.89
N ALA A 65 -0.41 -8.95 -8.17
CA ALA A 65 0.71 -9.77 -7.71
C ALA A 65 0.76 -9.94 -6.18
N PRO A 66 0.42 -8.92 -5.37
CA PRO A 66 0.27 -9.09 -3.92
C PRO A 66 -0.73 -10.16 -3.49
N LEU A 67 -1.78 -10.38 -4.26
CA LEU A 67 -2.83 -11.35 -3.91
C LEU A 67 -2.38 -12.80 -4.07
N GLY A 68 -1.16 -13.04 -4.57
CA GLY A 68 -0.62 -14.39 -4.74
C GLY A 68 -1.17 -15.14 -5.94
N LEU A 69 -1.87 -14.46 -6.86
CA LEU A 69 -2.48 -15.06 -8.05
C LEU A 69 -1.46 -15.57 -9.07
N GLU A 70 -0.21 -15.09 -9.02
CA GLU A 70 0.90 -15.52 -9.89
C GLU A 70 2.12 -16.05 -9.12
N ALA A 71 1.96 -16.48 -7.86
CA ALA A 71 3.10 -16.94 -7.07
C ALA A 71 3.77 -18.20 -7.68
N GLY A 72 5.09 -18.21 -7.85
CA GLY A 72 5.84 -19.25 -8.59
C GLY A 72 5.96 -20.65 -7.95
N THR A 73 7.14 -21.28 -8.05
CA THR A 73 7.44 -22.61 -7.47
C THR A 73 8.25 -22.50 -6.18
N PHE A 74 8.02 -23.42 -5.23
CA PHE A 74 8.47 -23.29 -3.85
C PHE A 74 9.07 -24.56 -3.30
N LEU A 75 10.18 -24.46 -2.57
CA LEU A 75 10.74 -25.59 -1.83
C LEU A 75 9.92 -25.82 -0.56
N ASN A 76 9.10 -26.87 -0.56
CA ASN A 76 8.45 -27.38 0.62
C ASN A 76 9.51 -28.01 1.53
N LEU A 77 9.79 -27.37 2.69
CA LEU A 77 10.84 -27.81 3.62
C LEU A 77 10.52 -29.14 4.30
N MET A 78 9.24 -29.50 4.40
CA MET A 78 8.81 -30.77 5.00
C MET A 78 9.00 -31.95 4.05
N THR A 79 8.91 -31.72 2.73
CA THR A 79 9.07 -32.76 1.70
C THR A 79 10.39 -32.65 0.93
N SER A 80 11.13 -31.56 1.10
CA SER A 80 12.31 -31.17 0.31
C SER A 80 12.05 -31.14 -1.21
N ARG A 81 10.81 -30.84 -1.63
CA ARG A 81 10.42 -30.79 -3.05
C ARG A 81 10.03 -29.38 -3.47
N VAL A 82 10.32 -29.06 -4.73
CA VAL A 82 9.84 -27.84 -5.36
C VAL A 82 8.43 -28.09 -5.87
N GLU A 83 7.44 -27.42 -5.27
CA GLU A 83 6.01 -27.58 -5.52
C GLU A 83 5.45 -26.29 -6.14
N PRO A 84 4.57 -26.38 -7.16
CA PRO A 84 3.89 -25.22 -7.72
C PRO A 84 2.71 -24.82 -6.82
N VAL A 85 2.82 -23.70 -6.09
CA VAL A 85 1.78 -23.28 -5.13
C VAL A 85 0.91 -22.12 -5.65
N ALA A 86 1.15 -21.67 -6.89
CA ALA A 86 0.41 -20.58 -7.54
C ALA A 86 -1.11 -20.76 -7.42
N ALA A 87 -1.59 -21.96 -7.77
CA ALA A 87 -3.00 -22.29 -7.77
C ALA A 87 -3.58 -22.28 -6.35
N GLU A 88 -2.86 -22.85 -5.38
CA GLU A 88 -3.32 -22.91 -3.98
C GLU A 88 -3.42 -21.52 -3.33
N LEU A 89 -2.45 -20.64 -3.59
CA LEU A 89 -2.49 -19.26 -3.10
C LEU A 89 -3.56 -18.44 -3.79
N GLY A 90 -3.75 -18.62 -5.10
CA GLY A 90 -4.82 -17.99 -5.84
C GLY A 90 -6.21 -18.43 -5.36
N ASP A 91 -6.41 -19.72 -5.12
CA ASP A 91 -7.65 -20.27 -4.57
C ASP A 91 -7.94 -19.74 -3.16
N LEU A 92 -6.91 -19.62 -2.31
CA LEU A 92 -7.03 -19.02 -0.98
C LEU A 92 -7.45 -17.54 -1.06
N ALA A 93 -6.82 -16.76 -1.93
CA ALA A 93 -7.16 -15.35 -2.13
C ALA A 93 -8.58 -15.20 -2.67
N ALA A 94 -8.97 -16.00 -3.66
CA ALA A 94 -10.31 -16.03 -4.23
C ALA A 94 -11.36 -16.41 -3.17
N SER A 95 -11.06 -17.39 -2.32
CA SER A 95 -11.91 -17.81 -1.20
C SER A 95 -12.14 -16.67 -0.20
N ARG A 96 -11.08 -15.95 0.20
CA ARG A 96 -11.19 -14.78 1.11
C ARG A 96 -12.02 -13.66 0.49
N ILE A 97 -11.75 -13.30 -0.76
CA ILE A 97 -12.54 -12.30 -1.49
C ILE A 97 -14.02 -12.73 -1.57
N GLY A 98 -14.28 -14.00 -1.86
CA GLY A 98 -15.64 -14.57 -1.90
C GLY A 98 -16.35 -14.56 -0.54
N ALA A 99 -15.61 -14.67 0.57
CA ALA A 99 -16.11 -14.52 1.93
C ALA A 99 -16.36 -13.06 2.34
N GLY A 100 -16.03 -12.09 1.48
CA GLY A 100 -16.13 -10.66 1.76
C GLY A 100 -14.91 -10.06 2.45
N GLU A 101 -13.85 -10.85 2.69
CA GLU A 101 -12.56 -10.37 3.19
C GLU A 101 -11.79 -9.73 2.04
N TRP A 102 -11.80 -8.39 1.99
CA TRP A 102 -11.05 -7.65 1.01
C TRP A 102 -9.58 -7.46 1.43
N PRO A 103 -8.60 -7.65 0.51
CA PRO A 103 -7.17 -7.53 0.79
C PRO A 103 -6.75 -6.27 1.51
N TRP A 104 -7.30 -5.11 1.12
CA TRP A 104 -7.14 -3.87 1.84
C TRP A 104 -8.47 -3.15 1.93
N SER A 105 -8.78 -2.66 3.13
CA SER A 105 -9.95 -1.87 3.42
C SER A 105 -9.54 -0.63 4.19
N PHE A 106 -10.00 0.55 3.75
CA PHE A 106 -9.73 1.82 4.41
C PHE A 106 -11.00 2.64 4.55
N PHE A 107 -11.04 3.51 5.55
CA PHE A 107 -12.21 4.33 5.79
C PHE A 107 -12.29 5.48 4.79
N CYS A 108 -13.45 5.61 4.16
CA CYS A 108 -13.80 6.75 3.33
C CYS A 108 -14.55 7.78 4.19
N TYR A 109 -13.91 8.91 4.50
CA TYR A 109 -14.51 9.92 5.36
C TYR A 109 -15.83 10.48 4.80
N PRO A 110 -15.94 10.87 3.51
CA PRO A 110 -17.19 11.41 2.96
C PRO A 110 -18.37 10.43 2.91
N GLU A 111 -18.11 9.12 2.94
CA GLU A 111 -19.15 8.10 2.90
C GLU A 111 -19.37 7.43 4.27
N GLU A 112 -18.58 7.81 5.28
CA GLU A 112 -18.60 7.28 6.64
C GLU A 112 -18.57 5.74 6.71
N ARG A 113 -17.84 5.10 5.79
CA ARG A 113 -17.73 3.63 5.75
C ARG A 113 -16.37 3.14 5.22
N PRO A 114 -15.94 1.94 5.63
CA PRO A 114 -14.80 1.28 5.01
C PRO A 114 -15.10 0.92 3.55
N ARG A 115 -14.09 1.10 2.69
CA ARG A 115 -14.13 0.74 1.28
C ARG A 115 -12.95 -0.16 0.95
N PRO A 116 -13.18 -1.23 0.17
CA PRO A 116 -12.09 -2.01 -0.37
C PRO A 116 -11.30 -1.15 -1.37
N VAL A 117 -9.98 -1.19 -1.29
CA VAL A 117 -9.12 -0.47 -2.23
C VAL A 117 -7.95 -1.33 -2.65
N PHE A 118 -7.33 -0.96 -3.77
CA PHE A 118 -6.07 -1.52 -4.22
C PHE A 118 -4.92 -0.51 -4.00
N PRO A 119 -3.65 -0.97 -3.98
CA PRO A 119 -2.50 -0.09 -3.83
C PRO A 119 -2.42 1.03 -4.88
N SER A 120 -2.98 0.84 -6.08
CA SER A 120 -3.12 1.89 -7.11
C SER A 120 -3.96 3.11 -6.69
N PHE A 121 -4.78 2.98 -5.66
CA PHE A 121 -5.58 4.09 -5.09
C PHE A 121 -4.82 4.86 -4.01
N PHE A 122 -3.61 4.43 -3.64
CA PHE A 122 -2.78 5.18 -2.72
C PHE A 122 -2.25 6.42 -3.42
N ALA A 123 -2.25 7.55 -2.72
CA ALA A 123 -1.67 8.79 -3.24
C ALA A 123 -0.35 9.10 -2.53
N LEU A 124 -0.34 8.97 -1.20
CA LEU A 124 0.82 9.28 -0.37
C LEU A 124 0.90 8.35 0.84
N LEU A 125 2.12 7.93 1.15
CA LEU A 125 2.48 7.16 2.32
C LEU A 125 3.53 7.92 3.12
N ALA A 126 3.25 8.19 4.39
CA ALA A 126 4.16 8.93 5.25
C ALA A 126 4.37 8.19 6.59
N PRO A 127 5.63 7.90 6.96
CA PRO A 127 5.92 7.23 8.24
C PRO A 127 5.73 8.21 9.41
N GLY A 128 5.10 7.76 10.50
CA GLY A 128 4.91 8.56 11.70
C GLY A 128 4.97 7.72 12.98
N GLY A 129 6.03 7.88 13.78
CA GLY A 129 6.11 7.44 15.19
C GLY A 129 5.76 5.98 15.53
N GLY A 130 5.77 5.07 14.55
CA GLY A 130 5.37 3.65 14.70
C GLY A 130 4.15 3.23 13.86
N SER A 131 3.46 4.20 13.25
CA SER A 131 2.33 4.03 12.34
C SER A 131 2.64 4.63 10.96
N LEU A 132 1.76 4.39 10.00
CA LEU A 132 1.83 4.94 8.66
C LEU A 132 0.59 5.80 8.39
N GLY A 133 0.81 7.07 8.04
CA GLY A 133 -0.21 7.93 7.47
C GLY A 133 -0.37 7.60 5.99
N LEU A 134 -1.55 7.12 5.61
CA LEU A 134 -1.87 6.73 4.25
C LEU A 134 -3.01 7.59 3.70
N ALA A 135 -2.69 8.37 2.66
CA ALA A 135 -3.70 9.07 1.87
C ALA A 135 -4.21 8.14 0.76
N VAL A 136 -5.50 7.82 0.81
CA VAL A 136 -6.17 6.92 -0.14
C VAL A 136 -7.23 7.68 -0.91
N ARG A 137 -7.26 7.50 -2.22
CA ARG A 137 -8.36 7.97 -3.07
C ARG A 137 -9.49 6.95 -3.05
N CYS A 138 -10.68 7.35 -2.62
CA CYS A 138 -11.82 6.43 -2.56
C CYS A 138 -12.22 5.96 -3.98
N PRO A 139 -12.41 4.65 -4.23
CA PRO A 139 -12.87 4.16 -5.53
C PRO A 139 -14.33 4.53 -5.84
N GLY A 140 -15.14 4.82 -4.81
CA GLY A 140 -16.55 5.21 -4.97
C GLY A 140 -16.75 6.69 -5.24
N CYS A 141 -16.29 7.55 -4.33
CA CYS A 141 -16.51 9.00 -4.41
C CYS A 141 -15.30 9.81 -4.90
N HIS A 142 -14.16 9.17 -5.17
CA HIS A 142 -12.90 9.77 -5.64
C HIS A 142 -12.24 10.82 -4.74
N ASN A 143 -12.84 11.15 -3.61
CA ASN A 143 -12.25 12.00 -2.58
C ASN A 143 -11.06 11.31 -1.91
N LEU A 144 -10.10 12.13 -1.47
CA LEU A 144 -8.96 11.69 -0.68
C LEU A 144 -9.37 11.54 0.79
N SER A 145 -9.05 10.42 1.41
CA SER A 145 -9.20 10.19 2.86
C SER A 145 -7.85 9.77 3.45
N VAL A 146 -7.51 10.34 4.61
CA VAL A 146 -6.26 10.02 5.31
C VAL A 146 -6.53 9.05 6.44
N ASN A 147 -5.85 7.92 6.38
CA ASN A 147 -5.96 6.83 7.34
C ASN A 147 -4.63 6.68 8.08
N LEU A 148 -4.70 6.31 9.36
CA LEU A 148 -3.58 5.89 10.17
C LEU A 148 -3.65 4.38 10.30
N VAL A 149 -2.61 3.70 9.83
CA VAL A 149 -2.57 2.23 9.80
C VAL A 149 -1.23 1.71 10.27
N SER A 150 -1.20 0.44 10.67
CA SER A 150 0.03 -0.27 10.93
C SER A 150 0.80 -0.55 9.63
N HIS A 151 2.09 -0.88 9.75
CA HIS A 151 2.86 -1.32 8.59
C HIS A 151 2.32 -2.66 8.05
N SER A 152 1.87 -3.57 8.93
CA SER A 152 1.35 -4.87 8.54
C SER A 152 0.05 -4.79 7.74
N HIS A 153 -0.82 -3.83 8.04
CA HIS A 153 -2.05 -3.60 7.28
C HIS A 153 -1.80 -3.24 5.82
N VAL A 154 -0.68 -2.55 5.55
CA VAL A 154 -0.31 -2.18 4.18
C VAL A 154 0.55 -3.27 3.53
N ASP A 155 1.50 -3.84 4.27
CA ASP A 155 2.48 -4.78 3.73
C ASP A 155 1.92 -6.18 3.51
N VAL A 156 0.88 -6.60 4.26
CA VAL A 156 0.32 -7.95 4.15
C VAL A 156 -1.14 -7.88 3.68
N PRO A 157 -1.45 -8.42 2.49
CA PRO A 157 -2.83 -8.53 2.01
C PRO A 157 -3.71 -9.31 3.01
N PHE A 158 -4.95 -8.87 3.16
CA PHE A 158 -5.97 -9.42 4.07
C PHE A 158 -5.65 -9.22 5.56
N HIS A 159 -4.58 -8.50 5.90
CA HIS A 159 -4.38 -8.06 7.27
C HIS A 159 -5.43 -6.99 7.60
N ASN A 160 -6.17 -7.20 8.68
CA ASN A 160 -7.09 -6.21 9.20
C ASN A 160 -6.53 -5.71 10.53
N ASP A 161 -6.16 -4.44 10.59
CA ASP A 161 -5.91 -3.79 11.86
C ASP A 161 -7.20 -3.77 12.69
N ALA A 162 -7.06 -3.97 14.01
CA ALA A 162 -8.17 -3.75 14.94
C ALA A 162 -8.62 -2.28 14.96
N GLU A 163 -7.71 -1.35 14.62
CA GLU A 163 -7.95 0.09 14.59
C GLU A 163 -7.33 0.71 13.32
N VAL A 164 -8.13 0.89 12.27
CA VAL A 164 -7.80 1.83 11.19
C VAL A 164 -8.25 3.21 11.67
N GLY A 165 -7.30 4.01 12.17
CA GLY A 165 -7.57 5.37 12.62
C GLY A 165 -7.89 6.28 11.43
N VAL A 166 -8.85 7.18 11.57
CA VAL A 166 -9.20 8.14 10.52
C VAL A 166 -8.76 9.52 10.96
N VAL A 167 -7.90 10.16 10.17
CA VAL A 167 -7.61 11.59 10.40
C VAL A 167 -8.77 12.36 9.79
N GLY A 168 -9.62 12.93 10.65
CA GLY A 168 -10.78 13.74 10.26
C GLY A 168 -10.36 15.05 9.59
N HIS A 169 -9.86 14.97 8.37
CA HIS A 169 -9.60 16.12 7.50
C HIS A 169 -9.81 15.72 6.04
N VAL A 170 -10.75 16.41 5.37
CA VAL A 170 -11.04 16.22 3.94
C VAL A 170 -10.20 17.23 3.16
N PHE A 171 -9.16 16.75 2.49
CA PHE A 171 -8.39 17.58 1.57
C PHE A 171 -9.10 17.63 0.21
N ALA A 172 -9.41 18.84 -0.28
CA ALA A 172 -9.99 19.05 -1.61
C ALA A 172 -8.99 18.68 -2.73
N ASP A 173 -9.47 18.62 -3.98
CA ASP A 173 -8.75 18.15 -5.19
C ASP A 173 -7.42 18.89 -5.52
N ASP A 174 -7.08 19.96 -4.82
CA ASP A 174 -5.86 20.79 -5.04
C ASP A 174 -4.59 20.20 -4.38
N ALA A 175 -4.54 18.86 -4.31
CA ALA A 175 -3.76 18.07 -3.36
C ALA A 175 -2.23 18.14 -3.47
N LEU A 176 -1.62 18.73 -4.50
CA LEU A 176 -0.15 18.73 -4.62
C LEU A 176 0.55 19.79 -3.74
N ARG A 177 -0.08 20.94 -3.46
CA ARG A 177 0.46 21.94 -2.50
C ARG A 177 0.23 21.53 -1.05
N THR A 178 -0.89 20.89 -0.78
CA THR A 178 -1.27 20.49 0.57
C THR A 178 -0.47 19.28 1.07
N LEU A 179 0.18 18.54 0.17
CA LEU A 179 1.10 17.45 0.53
C LEU A 179 2.42 17.95 1.15
N GLU A 180 2.89 19.15 0.82
CA GLU A 180 4.06 19.77 1.48
C GLU A 180 3.70 20.28 2.88
N GLU A 181 2.52 20.88 3.03
CA GLU A 181 1.96 21.29 4.33
C GLU A 181 1.68 20.07 5.22
N PHE A 182 1.15 18.98 4.66
CA PHE A 182 0.92 17.71 5.36
C PHE A 182 2.22 17.01 5.73
N ARG A 183 3.25 17.03 4.86
CA ARG A 183 4.60 16.58 5.25
C ARG A 183 5.10 17.39 6.45
N ALA A 184 4.97 18.72 6.42
CA ALA A 184 5.39 19.57 7.52
C ALA A 184 4.61 19.30 8.81
N GLU A 185 3.30 19.02 8.73
CA GLU A 185 2.45 18.72 9.87
C GLU A 185 2.72 17.32 10.46
N LEU A 186 3.00 16.31 9.63
CA LEU A 186 3.40 14.96 10.06
C LEU A 186 4.78 14.90 10.73
N TYR A 187 5.72 15.74 10.33
CA TYR A 187 7.02 15.90 10.99
C TYR A 187 6.95 16.82 12.22
N SER A 188 5.78 17.33 12.59
CA SER A 188 5.59 18.20 13.75
C SER A 188 5.15 17.41 14.99
N ALA A 189 5.53 17.88 16.18
CA ALA A 189 5.11 17.33 17.48
C ALA A 189 3.59 17.47 17.75
N HIS A 190 2.83 18.06 16.82
CA HIS A 190 1.40 18.27 16.95
C HIS A 190 0.59 16.97 16.74
N PHE A 191 1.18 15.98 16.06
CA PHE A 191 0.54 14.69 15.80
C PHE A 191 0.53 13.77 17.03
N ASP A 192 1.55 13.84 17.89
CA ASP A 192 1.64 13.07 19.14
C ASP A 192 0.52 13.44 20.15
N VAL A 193 -0.06 14.64 20.03
CA VAL A 193 -1.10 15.15 20.94
C VAL A 193 -2.49 14.55 20.66
N ARG A 194 -2.77 14.08 19.43
CA ARG A 194 -4.04 13.39 19.11
C ARG A 194 -4.04 11.90 19.50
N ARG A 195 -2.96 11.41 20.10
CA ARG A 195 -2.72 9.99 20.43
C ARG A 195 -3.37 9.50 21.73
N LEU A 196 -4.24 10.25 22.41
CA LEU A 196 -4.68 9.90 23.77
C LEU A 196 -6.15 10.20 24.11
N SER A 197 -7.10 9.84 23.25
CA SER A 197 -8.51 9.77 23.69
C SER A 197 -9.29 8.66 23.01
N LEU A 198 -8.79 7.43 23.16
CA LEU A 198 -9.57 6.21 23.03
C LEU A 198 -9.19 5.33 24.23
N GLU A 199 -9.86 5.59 25.36
CA GLU A 199 -10.22 4.53 26.31
C GLU A 199 -11.48 3.82 25.79
#